data_AF-A0A7C2Q341-F1
#
_entry.id   AF-A0A7C2Q341-F1
#
_cell.length_a   1.000
_cell.length_b   1.000
_cell.length_c   1.000
_cell.angle_alpha   90.00
_cell.angle_beta   90.00
_cell.angle_gamma   90.00
#
_symmetry.space_group_name_H-M   'P 1'
#
loop_
_entity.id
_entity.type
_entity.pdbx_description
1 polymer ?
#
loop_
_entity_poly.entity_id
_entity_poly.type
_entity_poly.pdbx_seq_one_letter_code
_entity_poly.pdbx_strand_id
1 'polypeptide(L)'
;MERACAVCGSDRFVPFLEKGGYRIVRCATCAFLFVHPPPDPATLHALYTDPAYFRGEGPFGYADYAALRAFWEAQAHERLLRIERYVARGTLLDVGCAIGIFLQVAQERGWKASGIEIAPEAAREAERLTGCRIVPSPEPFLREGRTFDVITLWEYLEHVPDPRVELQRLSRLLRPGGVLALSTPNAGQRLVQRAPALWKEFKPPEHLSFFTAETLRRLL
;
A
#
# COMPACT_ATOMS: atom_id res chain seq x y z
N MET A 1 -7.42 18.42 -10.79
CA MET A 1 -6.20 18.96 -10.17
C MET A 1 -5.00 18.21 -10.71
N GLU A 2 -4.08 18.90 -11.38
CA GLU A 2 -2.82 18.31 -11.83
C GLU A 2 -1.91 18.09 -10.61
N ARG A 3 -1.19 16.97 -10.56
CA ARG A 3 -0.20 16.69 -9.51
C ARG A 3 1.20 16.67 -10.10
N ALA A 4 2.17 17.23 -9.39
CA ALA A 4 3.58 17.04 -9.69
C ALA A 4 3.98 15.56 -9.50
N CYS A 5 5.08 15.15 -10.12
CA CYS A 5 5.62 13.81 -9.95
C CYS A 5 5.99 13.57 -8.48
N ALA A 6 5.36 12.59 -7.83
CA ALA A 6 5.65 12.25 -6.44
C ALA A 6 7.12 11.88 -6.20
N VAL A 7 7.87 11.41 -7.20
CA VAL A 7 9.27 10.99 -7.04
C VAL A 7 10.28 12.14 -7.19
N CYS A 8 10.03 13.12 -8.06
CA CYS A 8 11.03 14.17 -8.35
C CYS A 8 10.50 15.61 -8.42
N GLY A 9 9.19 15.83 -8.23
CA GLY A 9 8.58 17.16 -8.27
C GLY A 9 8.40 17.78 -9.67
N SER A 10 8.88 17.11 -10.74
CA SER A 10 8.66 17.55 -12.12
C SER A 10 7.16 17.58 -12.46
N ASP A 11 6.74 18.55 -13.26
CA ASP A 11 5.41 18.70 -13.87
C ASP A 11 5.35 18.23 -15.34
N ARG A 12 6.52 17.97 -15.94
CA ARG A 12 6.64 17.46 -17.31
C ARG A 12 6.38 15.96 -17.41
N PHE A 13 5.30 15.58 -18.09
CA PHE A 13 4.89 14.20 -18.30
C PHE A 13 4.66 13.90 -19.78
N VAL A 14 4.92 12.66 -20.17
CA VAL A 14 4.58 12.15 -21.51
C VAL A 14 3.55 11.03 -21.39
N PRO A 15 2.59 10.90 -22.33
CA PRO A 15 1.68 9.77 -22.36
C PRO A 15 2.42 8.42 -22.36
N PHE A 16 1.86 7.42 -21.69
CA PHE A 16 2.42 6.07 -21.65
C PHE A 16 1.40 4.99 -22.02
N LEU A 17 0.24 4.97 -21.36
CA LEU A 17 -0.81 3.98 -21.61
C LEU A 17 -2.18 4.59 -21.24
N GLU A 18 -3.24 4.21 -21.96
CA GLU A 18 -4.61 4.45 -21.51
C GLU A 18 -5.26 3.11 -21.16
N LYS A 19 -5.95 3.06 -20.02
CA LYS A 19 -6.65 1.86 -19.54
C LYS A 19 -7.84 2.22 -18.67
N GLY A 20 -9.00 1.64 -18.96
CA GLY A 20 -10.22 1.86 -18.19
C GLY A 20 -10.69 3.33 -18.13
N GLY A 21 -10.39 4.12 -19.17
CA GLY A 21 -10.67 5.57 -19.18
C GLY A 21 -9.67 6.43 -18.41
N TYR A 22 -8.64 5.84 -17.82
CA TYR A 22 -7.57 6.55 -17.11
C TYR A 22 -6.30 6.62 -17.95
N ARG A 23 -5.63 7.77 -17.88
CA ARG A 23 -4.34 8.00 -18.52
C ARG A 23 -3.21 7.72 -17.53
N ILE A 24 -2.33 6.81 -17.92
CA ILE A 24 -1.06 6.56 -17.26
C ILE A 24 -0.01 7.36 -18.02
N VAL A 25 0.71 8.20 -17.30
CA VAL A 25 1.78 9.04 -17.83
C VAL A 25 3.12 8.63 -17.25
N ARG A 26 4.18 9.01 -17.95
CA ARG A 26 5.57 8.82 -17.53
C ARG A 26 6.20 10.17 -17.26
N CYS A 27 6.83 10.32 -16.10
CA CYS A 27 7.63 11.49 -15.79
C CYS A 27 8.81 11.62 -16.76
N ALA A 28 8.94 12.78 -17.42
CA ALA A 28 10.04 13.03 -18.36
C ALA A 28 11.42 13.15 -17.67
N THR A 29 11.45 13.31 -16.34
CA THR A 29 12.67 13.54 -15.56
C THR A 29 13.17 12.28 -14.84
N CYS A 30 12.27 11.46 -14.29
CA CYS A 30 12.65 10.28 -13.50
C CYS A 30 12.00 8.97 -13.97
N ALA A 31 11.29 8.99 -15.10
CA ALA A 31 10.60 7.85 -15.68
C ALA A 31 9.51 7.19 -14.81
N PHE A 32 9.16 7.75 -13.64
CA PHE A 32 8.07 7.25 -12.80
C PHE A 32 6.74 7.24 -13.56
N LEU A 33 6.01 6.13 -13.46
CA LEU A 33 4.73 5.90 -14.11
C LEU A 33 3.60 6.09 -13.10
N PHE A 34 2.57 6.84 -13.48
CA PHE A 34 1.46 7.13 -12.57
C PHE A 34 0.21 7.61 -13.33
N VAL A 35 -0.96 7.50 -12.68
CA VAL A 35 -2.24 7.99 -13.23
C VAL A 35 -2.30 9.52 -13.16
N HIS A 36 -2.65 10.17 -14.27
CA HIS A 36 -2.78 11.63 -14.38
C HIS A 36 -3.95 12.07 -15.30
N PRO A 37 -4.88 12.93 -14.82
CA PRO A 37 -4.98 13.42 -13.45
C PRO A 37 -5.32 12.29 -12.47
N PRO A 38 -4.99 12.43 -11.16
CA PRO A 38 -5.42 11.45 -10.17
C PRO A 38 -6.96 11.37 -10.12
N PRO A 39 -7.55 10.19 -9.85
CA PRO A 39 -8.97 10.07 -9.62
C PRO A 39 -9.41 10.93 -8.43
N ASP A 40 -10.70 11.28 -8.41
CA ASP A 40 -11.28 12.04 -7.31
C ASP A 40 -11.20 11.25 -5.99
N PRO A 41 -10.79 11.88 -4.86
CA PRO A 41 -10.68 11.19 -3.58
C PRO A 41 -11.97 10.51 -3.11
N ALA A 42 -13.15 11.06 -3.40
CA ALA A 42 -14.42 10.42 -3.02
C ALA A 42 -14.68 9.16 -3.84
N THR A 43 -14.25 9.14 -5.11
CA THR A 43 -14.31 7.93 -5.95
C THR A 43 -13.42 6.83 -5.39
N LEU A 44 -12.19 7.16 -4.99
CA LEU A 44 -11.28 6.20 -4.38
C LEU A 44 -11.80 5.71 -3.03
N HIS A 45 -12.31 6.62 -2.19
CA HIS A 45 -12.90 6.24 -0.90
C HIS A 45 -14.06 5.27 -1.09
N ALA A 46 -15.01 5.59 -1.97
CA ALA A 46 -16.14 4.71 -2.27
C ALA A 46 -15.68 3.32 -2.71
N LEU A 47 -14.67 3.25 -3.58
CA LEU A 47 -14.08 1.98 -4.06
C LEU A 47 -13.54 1.12 -2.91
N TYR A 48 -12.73 1.69 -2.01
CA TYR A 48 -12.12 0.91 -0.91
C TYR A 48 -13.09 0.59 0.22
N THR A 49 -14.14 1.40 0.40
CA THR A 49 -15.16 1.14 1.42
C THR A 49 -16.27 0.21 0.94
N ASP A 50 -16.28 -0.14 -0.36
CA ASP A 50 -17.23 -1.11 -0.91
C ASP A 50 -16.92 -2.52 -0.34
N PRO A 51 -17.89 -3.15 0.35
CA PRO A 51 -17.73 -4.51 0.85
C PRO A 51 -17.33 -5.55 -0.22
N ALA A 52 -17.71 -5.33 -1.49
CA ALA A 52 -17.36 -6.22 -2.60
C ALA A 52 -15.84 -6.27 -2.87
N TYR A 53 -15.08 -5.24 -2.46
CA TYR A 53 -13.63 -5.12 -2.68
C TYR A 53 -12.83 -6.27 -2.07
N PHE A 54 -13.27 -6.82 -0.93
CA PHE A 54 -12.57 -7.92 -0.23
C PHE A 54 -13.19 -9.30 -0.47
N ARG A 55 -14.42 -9.36 -0.98
CA ARG A 55 -15.15 -10.61 -1.23
C ARG A 55 -14.98 -11.16 -2.65
N GLY A 56 -14.27 -10.45 -3.53
CA GLY A 56 -14.12 -10.85 -4.93
C GLY A 56 -15.44 -10.78 -5.72
N GLU A 57 -16.42 -10.03 -5.22
CA GLU A 57 -17.76 -9.90 -5.79
C GLU A 57 -17.86 -8.73 -6.79
N GLY A 58 -16.80 -7.94 -6.94
CA GLY A 58 -16.74 -6.74 -7.76
C GLY A 58 -15.73 -6.81 -8.91
N PRO A 59 -15.79 -5.84 -9.84
CA PRO A 59 -14.80 -5.72 -10.93
C PRO A 59 -13.42 -5.25 -10.46
N PHE A 60 -13.29 -4.85 -9.20
CA PHE A 60 -12.10 -4.31 -8.55
C PHE A 60 -11.88 -4.99 -7.20
N GLY A 61 -10.66 -4.93 -6.67
CA GLY A 61 -10.31 -5.50 -5.37
C GLY A 61 -9.62 -6.86 -5.45
N TYR A 62 -9.66 -7.59 -4.34
CA TYR A 62 -8.97 -8.87 -4.20
C TYR A 62 -9.92 -10.04 -4.49
N ALA A 63 -9.37 -11.16 -4.95
CA ALA A 63 -10.04 -12.45 -4.83
C ALA A 63 -10.35 -12.71 -3.35
N ASP A 64 -11.43 -13.45 -3.05
CA ASP A 64 -11.92 -13.70 -1.67
C ASP A 64 -10.76 -13.86 -0.69
N TYR A 65 -10.51 -12.79 0.05
CA TYR A 65 -9.28 -12.63 0.82
C TYR A 65 -9.25 -13.61 2.00
N ALA A 66 -10.44 -13.95 2.52
CA ALA A 66 -10.60 -14.96 3.55
C ALA A 66 -10.41 -16.38 3.00
N ALA A 67 -10.88 -16.66 1.78
CA ALA A 67 -10.65 -17.96 1.14
C ALA A 67 -9.16 -18.24 0.86
N LEU A 68 -8.35 -17.20 0.66
CA LEU A 68 -6.90 -17.30 0.42
C LEU A 68 -6.06 -17.21 1.71
N ARG A 69 -6.66 -17.40 2.88
CA ARG A 69 -6.01 -17.23 4.18
C ARG A 69 -4.66 -17.95 4.31
N ALA A 70 -4.59 -19.23 3.95
CA ALA A 70 -3.35 -20.01 4.07
C ALA A 70 -2.19 -19.43 3.22
N PHE A 71 -2.51 -18.87 2.06
CA PHE A 71 -1.54 -18.19 1.21
C PHE A 71 -1.03 -16.91 1.88
N TRP A 72 -1.92 -16.11 2.46
CA TRP A 72 -1.56 -14.87 3.16
C TRP A 72 -0.79 -15.11 4.45
N GLU A 73 -1.13 -16.16 5.21
CA GLU A 73 -0.38 -16.57 6.40
C GLU A 73 1.05 -16.99 6.03
N ALA A 74 1.23 -17.80 4.98
CA ALA A 74 2.55 -18.19 4.48
C ALA A 74 3.37 -16.96 4.04
N GLN A 75 2.76 -16.02 3.31
CA GLN A 75 3.40 -14.76 2.94
C GLN A 75 3.76 -13.90 4.17
N ALA A 76 2.89 -13.85 5.18
CA ALA A 76 3.14 -13.13 6.42
C ALA A 76 4.35 -13.70 7.17
N HIS A 77 4.47 -15.02 7.27
CA HIS A 77 5.65 -15.68 7.85
C HIS A 77 6.94 -15.32 7.11
N GLU A 78 6.95 -15.40 5.77
CA GLU A 78 8.15 -15.02 4.99
C GLU A 78 8.54 -13.55 5.19
N ARG A 79 7.55 -12.65 5.19
CA ARG A 79 7.76 -11.22 5.39
C ARG A 79 8.32 -10.93 6.78
N LEU A 80 7.76 -11.52 7.83
CA LEU A 80 8.24 -11.35 9.20
C LEU A 80 9.64 -11.94 9.38
N LEU A 81 9.96 -13.09 8.78
CA LEU A 81 11.31 -13.65 8.78
C LEU A 81 12.34 -12.66 8.21
N ARG A 82 11.98 -11.91 7.15
CA ARG A 82 12.87 -10.89 6.57
C ARG A 82 13.02 -9.66 7.47
N ILE A 83 11.93 -9.21 8.10
CA ILE A 83 11.91 -8.09 9.05
C ILE A 83 12.73 -8.40 10.29
N GLU A 84 12.62 -9.61 10.83
CA GLU A 84 13.28 -10.07 12.06
C GLU A 84 14.81 -10.08 11.97
N ARG A 85 15.37 -10.05 10.76
CA ARG A 85 16.82 -9.87 10.53
C ARG A 85 17.31 -8.46 10.89
N TYR A 86 16.41 -7.48 10.96
CA TYR A 86 16.72 -6.09 11.24
C TYR A 86 16.18 -5.65 12.60
N VAL A 87 14.98 -6.12 12.98
CA VAL A 87 14.35 -5.81 14.27
C VAL A 87 13.73 -7.09 14.82
N ALA A 88 14.29 -7.61 15.92
CA ALA A 88 13.90 -8.93 16.44
C ALA A 88 12.47 -8.98 17.01
N ARG A 89 11.98 -7.89 17.61
CA ARG A 89 10.66 -7.75 18.23
C ARG A 89 10.42 -6.29 18.61
N GLY A 90 9.16 -5.91 18.82
CA GLY A 90 8.82 -4.53 19.09
C GLY A 90 7.35 -4.17 18.84
N THR A 91 7.09 -2.89 18.65
CA THR A 91 5.82 -2.38 18.13
C THR A 91 5.80 -2.39 16.61
N LEU A 92 4.75 -2.95 16.03
CA LEU A 92 4.56 -3.02 14.58
C LEU A 92 3.26 -2.31 14.20
N LEU A 93 3.32 -1.48 13.16
CA LEU A 93 2.15 -0.90 12.50
C LEU A 93 2.02 -1.45 11.09
N ASP A 94 0.90 -2.10 10.78
CA ASP A 94 0.57 -2.53 9.42
C ASP A 94 -0.40 -1.53 8.78
N VAL A 95 0.02 -0.91 7.68
CA VAL A 95 -0.77 0.10 6.95
C VAL A 95 -1.47 -0.56 5.77
N GLY A 96 -2.80 -0.45 5.73
CA GLY A 96 -3.63 -1.26 4.83
C GLY A 96 -3.74 -2.70 5.33
N CYS A 97 -4.02 -2.88 6.63
CA CYS A 97 -3.96 -4.21 7.26
C CYS A 97 -5.10 -5.17 6.85
N ALA A 98 -6.06 -4.70 6.04
CA ALA A 98 -7.22 -5.46 5.57
C ALA A 98 -7.91 -6.17 6.75
N ILE A 99 -8.21 -7.46 6.61
CA ILE A 99 -8.87 -8.29 7.65
C ILE A 99 -7.91 -8.79 8.74
N GLY A 100 -6.67 -8.29 8.80
CA GLY A 100 -5.77 -8.51 9.95
C GLY A 100 -4.98 -9.83 9.97
N ILE A 101 -4.92 -10.58 8.86
CA ILE A 101 -4.13 -11.85 8.80
C ILE A 101 -2.66 -11.61 9.15
N PHE A 102 -2.03 -10.59 8.56
CA PHE A 102 -0.62 -10.28 8.85
C PHE A 102 -0.40 -9.89 10.32
N LEU A 103 -1.31 -9.11 10.89
CA LEU A 103 -1.27 -8.69 12.29
C LEU A 103 -1.34 -9.90 13.24
N GLN A 104 -2.22 -10.86 12.95
CA GLN A 104 -2.34 -12.08 13.75
C GLN A 104 -1.02 -12.87 13.77
N VAL A 105 -0.45 -13.14 12.59
CA VAL A 105 0.82 -13.86 12.48
C VAL A 105 1.96 -13.08 13.17
N ALA A 106 1.94 -11.74 13.10
CA ALA A 106 2.90 -10.91 13.83
C ALA A 106 2.74 -11.06 15.35
N GLN A 107 1.51 -11.05 15.89
CA GLN A 107 1.26 -11.25 17.32
C GLN A 107 1.69 -12.64 17.80
N GLU A 108 1.43 -13.69 17.03
CA GLU A 108 1.88 -15.07 17.32
C GLU A 108 3.41 -15.17 17.40
N ARG A 109 4.12 -14.29 16.69
CA ARG A 109 5.59 -14.15 16.73
C ARG A 109 6.08 -13.14 17.78
N GLY A 110 5.19 -12.62 18.62
CA GLY A 110 5.53 -11.77 19.77
C GLY A 110 5.57 -10.26 19.49
N TRP A 111 5.07 -9.80 18.34
CA TRP A 111 4.98 -8.37 18.03
C TRP A 111 3.79 -7.69 18.75
N LYS A 112 4.00 -6.45 19.20
CA LYS A 112 2.92 -5.58 19.67
C LYS A 112 2.33 -4.83 18.48
N ALA A 113 1.34 -5.45 17.85
CA ALA A 113 0.82 -5.00 16.56
C ALA A 113 -0.32 -3.96 16.70
N SER A 114 -0.48 -3.12 15.69
CA SER A 114 -1.60 -2.20 15.47
C SER A 114 -1.79 -2.02 13.96
N GLY A 115 -2.97 -1.61 13.53
CA GLY A 115 -3.30 -1.51 12.10
C GLY A 115 -3.88 -0.17 11.69
N ILE A 116 -3.72 0.16 10.40
CA ILE A 116 -4.51 1.19 9.71
C ILE A 116 -5.32 0.51 8.61
N GLU A 117 -6.63 0.69 8.62
CA GLU A 117 -7.53 0.19 7.58
C GLU A 117 -8.71 1.15 7.40
N ILE A 118 -8.93 1.60 6.17
CA ILE A 118 -9.97 2.57 5.83
C ILE A 118 -11.34 1.92 5.69
N ALA A 119 -11.39 0.66 5.27
CA ALA A 119 -12.61 -0.10 5.05
C ALA A 119 -13.20 -0.56 6.40
N PRO A 120 -14.37 -0.04 6.82
CA PRO A 120 -14.88 -0.31 8.17
C PRO A 120 -15.20 -1.78 8.44
N GLU A 121 -15.61 -2.55 7.42
CA GLU A 121 -15.88 -3.98 7.56
C GLU A 121 -14.59 -4.78 7.76
N ALA A 122 -13.57 -4.53 6.94
CA ALA A 122 -12.27 -5.18 7.09
C ALA A 122 -11.60 -4.80 8.43
N ALA A 123 -11.69 -3.53 8.83
CA ALA A 123 -11.18 -3.06 10.12
C ALA A 123 -11.85 -3.78 11.30
N ARG A 124 -13.18 -3.91 11.29
CA ARG A 124 -13.93 -4.65 12.34
C ARG A 124 -13.53 -6.12 12.38
N GLU A 125 -13.35 -6.75 11.21
CA GLU A 125 -12.90 -8.14 11.14
C GLU A 125 -11.48 -8.30 11.69
N ALA A 126 -10.56 -7.38 11.35
CA ALA A 126 -9.21 -7.35 11.91
C ALA A 126 -9.23 -7.17 13.43
N GLU A 127 -10.03 -6.26 13.96
CA GLU A 127 -10.22 -6.07 15.41
C GLU A 127 -10.74 -7.36 16.07
N ARG A 128 -11.73 -8.01 15.47
CA ARG A 128 -12.29 -9.29 15.98
C ARG A 128 -11.26 -10.41 15.97
N LEU A 129 -10.45 -10.50 14.91
CA LEU A 129 -9.46 -11.55 14.74
C LEU A 129 -8.26 -11.39 15.69
N THR A 130 -7.84 -10.15 15.95
CA THR A 130 -6.54 -9.86 16.56
C THR A 130 -6.61 -9.18 17.93
N GLY A 131 -7.76 -8.58 18.26
CA GLY A 131 -7.89 -7.65 19.39
C GLY A 131 -7.01 -6.41 19.27
N CYS A 132 -6.35 -6.19 18.13
CA CYS A 132 -5.51 -5.02 17.90
C CYS A 132 -6.34 -3.76 17.77
N ARG A 133 -5.72 -2.62 18.08
CA ARG A 133 -6.28 -1.33 17.72
C ARG A 133 -6.12 -1.08 16.23
N ILE A 134 -7.24 -0.90 15.53
CA ILE A 134 -7.28 -0.54 14.11
C ILE A 134 -7.87 0.87 13.98
N VAL A 135 -7.24 1.72 13.17
CA VAL A 135 -7.70 3.11 12.95
C VAL A 135 -7.81 3.41 11.46
N PRO A 136 -8.67 4.35 11.02
CA PRO A 136 -8.88 4.58 9.59
C PRO A 136 -7.74 5.33 8.89
N SER A 137 -6.80 5.89 9.66
CA SER A 137 -5.73 6.74 9.12
C SER A 137 -4.57 6.90 10.11
N PRO A 138 -3.41 7.45 9.70
CA PRO A 138 -2.30 7.76 10.60
C PRO A 138 -2.61 8.77 11.73
N GLU A 139 -3.62 9.64 11.57
CA GLU A 139 -3.90 10.77 12.48
C GLU A 139 -4.03 10.41 13.96
N PRO A 140 -4.80 9.37 14.37
CA PRO A 140 -4.96 9.04 15.78
C PRO A 140 -3.61 8.70 16.45
N PHE A 141 -2.76 7.92 15.79
CA PHE A 141 -1.43 7.60 16.31
C PHE A 141 -0.51 8.83 16.35
N LEU A 142 -0.58 9.71 15.34
CA LEU A 142 0.20 10.95 15.30
C LEU A 142 -0.17 11.90 16.45
N ARG A 143 -1.47 12.05 16.75
CA ARG A 143 -1.95 12.91 17.86
C ARG A 143 -1.51 12.40 19.23
N GLU A 144 -1.33 11.08 19.36
CA GLU A 144 -0.85 10.44 20.58
C GLU A 144 0.67 10.46 20.72
N GLY A 145 1.41 10.93 19.72
CA GLY A 145 2.87 10.85 19.69
C GLY A 145 3.38 9.40 19.68
N ARG A 146 2.56 8.45 19.19
CA ARG A 146 2.93 7.04 19.10
C ARG A 146 4.01 6.86 18.04
N THR A 147 4.97 5.99 18.32
CA THR A 147 5.98 5.56 17.36
C THR A 147 6.08 4.03 17.34
N PHE A 148 6.54 3.51 16.21
CA PHE A 148 6.64 2.10 15.93
C PHE A 148 8.06 1.70 15.57
N ASP A 149 8.44 0.50 15.99
CA ASP A 149 9.74 -0.10 15.66
C ASP A 149 9.79 -0.55 14.20
N VAL A 150 8.63 -1.00 13.69
CA VAL A 150 8.42 -1.43 12.30
C VAL A 150 7.12 -0.85 11.76
N ILE A 151 7.15 -0.34 10.54
CA ILE A 151 5.95 -0.02 9.75
C ILE A 151 5.95 -0.89 8.50
N THR A 152 4.84 -1.57 8.23
CA THR A 152 4.64 -2.39 7.03
C THR A 152 3.61 -1.81 6.07
N LEU A 153 3.84 -1.95 4.75
CA LEU A 153 2.93 -1.54 3.69
C LEU A 153 2.91 -2.63 2.61
N TRP A 154 1.97 -3.56 2.70
CA TRP A 154 1.87 -4.67 1.74
C TRP A 154 0.86 -4.36 0.66
N GLU A 155 1.31 -4.17 -0.58
CA GLU A 155 0.45 -3.82 -1.72
C GLU A 155 -0.47 -2.62 -1.39
N TYR A 156 0.13 -1.54 -0.91
CA TYR A 156 -0.57 -0.35 -0.41
C TYR A 156 -0.10 0.94 -1.10
N LEU A 157 1.21 1.14 -1.26
CA LEU A 157 1.75 2.43 -1.68
C LEU A 157 1.37 2.80 -3.13
N GLU A 158 1.08 1.82 -3.97
CA GLU A 158 0.57 2.01 -5.33
C GLU A 158 -0.84 2.58 -5.37
N HIS A 159 -1.62 2.37 -4.32
CA HIS A 159 -3.03 2.75 -4.22
C HIS A 159 -3.23 4.20 -3.78
N VAL A 160 -2.22 4.81 -3.15
CA VAL A 160 -2.39 6.13 -2.56
C VAL A 160 -2.27 7.26 -3.60
N PRO A 161 -3.09 8.32 -3.48
CA PRO A 161 -3.06 9.45 -4.41
C PRO A 161 -1.73 10.20 -4.43
N ASP A 162 -1.02 10.27 -3.29
CA ASP A 162 0.30 10.88 -3.21
C ASP A 162 1.22 10.05 -2.29
N PRO A 163 2.05 9.17 -2.85
CA PRO A 163 2.91 8.31 -2.06
C PRO A 163 4.02 9.07 -1.33
N ARG A 164 4.41 10.28 -1.79
CA ARG A 164 5.40 11.10 -1.08
C ARG A 164 4.79 11.62 0.22
N VAL A 165 3.60 12.21 0.13
CA VAL A 165 2.90 12.76 1.30
C VAL A 165 2.58 11.65 2.30
N GLU A 166 2.16 10.48 1.83
CA GLU A 166 1.88 9.34 2.70
C GLU A 166 3.13 8.86 3.45
N LEU A 167 4.24 8.67 2.74
CA LEU A 167 5.51 8.29 3.35
C LEU A 167 6.02 9.32 4.37
N GLN A 168 5.82 10.63 4.10
CA GLN A 168 6.16 11.70 5.06
C GLN A 168 5.31 11.64 6.33
N ARG A 169 4.04 11.23 6.23
CA ARG A 169 3.17 11.04 7.40
C ARG A 169 3.60 9.81 8.20
N LEU A 170 3.86 8.70 7.51
CA LEU A 170 4.28 7.44 8.13
C LEU A 170 5.68 7.53 8.74
N SER A 171 6.60 8.30 8.15
CA SER A 171 7.95 8.49 8.72
C SER A 171 7.94 9.14 10.10
N ARG A 172 6.89 9.93 10.42
CA ARG A 172 6.70 10.52 11.76
C ARG A 172 6.21 9.51 12.80
N LEU A 173 5.64 8.41 12.36
CA LEU A 173 5.25 7.28 13.21
C LEU A 173 6.38 6.25 13.34
N LEU A 174 7.45 6.37 12.56
CA LEU A 174 8.59 5.48 12.65
C LEU A 174 9.60 6.02 13.66
N ARG A 175 10.06 5.19 14.58
CA ARG A 175 11.14 5.59 15.49
C ARG A 175 12.45 5.84 14.72
N PRO A 176 13.39 6.64 15.25
CA PRO A 176 14.76 6.65 14.75
C PRO A 176 15.37 5.24 14.75
N GLY A 177 15.93 4.81 13.61
CA GLY A 177 16.46 3.45 13.43
C GLY A 177 15.40 2.35 13.26
N GLY A 178 14.11 2.72 13.14
CA GLY A 178 13.04 1.79 12.81
C GLY A 178 13.11 1.29 11.37
N VAL A 179 12.31 0.27 11.07
CA VAL A 179 12.27 -0.36 9.73
C VAL A 179 10.95 -0.06 9.05
N LEU A 180 11.05 0.46 7.81
CA LEU A 180 9.95 0.47 6.85
C LEU A 180 10.10 -0.76 5.94
N ALA A 181 9.11 -1.65 5.94
CA ALA A 181 9.07 -2.79 5.02
C ALA A 181 7.84 -2.69 4.13
N LEU A 182 8.00 -2.83 2.82
CA LEU A 182 6.89 -2.67 1.90
C LEU A 182 7.00 -3.58 0.67
N SER A 183 5.87 -3.81 0.02
CA SER A 183 5.80 -4.42 -1.32
C SER A 183 4.88 -3.61 -2.22
N THR A 184 5.13 -3.67 -3.51
CA THR A 184 4.35 -3.02 -4.57
C THR A 184 4.68 -3.69 -5.91
N PRO A 185 3.78 -3.66 -6.91
CA PRO A 185 4.06 -4.15 -8.25
C PRO A 185 5.28 -3.48 -8.89
N ASN A 186 6.17 -4.29 -9.46
CA ASN A 186 7.40 -3.81 -10.10
C ASN A 186 7.20 -3.52 -11.59
N ALA A 187 7.00 -2.26 -11.95
CA ALA A 187 6.89 -1.77 -13.32
C ALA A 187 8.20 -1.86 -14.12
N GLY A 188 9.33 -2.18 -13.48
CA GLY A 188 10.63 -2.35 -14.14
C GLY A 188 10.78 -3.67 -14.89
N GLN A 189 9.80 -4.57 -14.82
CA GLN A 189 9.88 -5.89 -15.44
C GLN A 189 9.81 -5.86 -16.97
N ARG A 190 10.42 -6.87 -17.62
CA ARG A 190 10.51 -6.97 -19.09
C ARG A 190 9.15 -6.94 -19.80
N LEU A 191 8.11 -7.49 -19.18
CA LEU A 191 6.76 -7.49 -19.73
C LEU A 191 6.24 -6.06 -19.93
N VAL A 192 6.46 -5.17 -18.96
CA VAL A 192 6.01 -3.77 -19.03
C VAL A 192 6.71 -3.02 -20.16
N GLN A 193 7.99 -3.31 -20.40
CA GLN A 193 8.75 -2.67 -21.46
C GLN A 193 8.34 -3.13 -22.86
N ARG A 194 7.91 -4.40 -23.01
CA ARG A 194 7.62 -5.02 -24.31
C ARG A 194 6.15 -4.99 -24.70
N ALA A 195 5.27 -5.19 -23.73
CA ALA A 195 3.84 -5.30 -23.92
C ALA A 195 3.09 -4.76 -22.70
N PRO A 196 3.18 -3.44 -22.42
CA PRO A 196 2.62 -2.83 -21.21
C PRO A 196 1.14 -3.13 -21.03
N ALA A 197 0.37 -3.16 -22.13
CA ALA A 197 -1.07 -3.46 -22.09
C ALA A 197 -1.42 -4.84 -21.49
N LEU A 198 -0.48 -5.81 -21.56
CA LEU A 198 -0.66 -7.16 -21.01
C LEU A 198 -0.35 -7.25 -19.51
N TRP A 199 0.28 -6.24 -18.92
CA TRP A 199 0.54 -6.25 -17.49
C TRP A 199 -0.74 -5.93 -16.72
N LYS A 200 -1.20 -6.88 -15.91
CA LYS A 200 -2.46 -6.81 -15.17
C LYS A 200 -2.45 -5.72 -14.09
N GLU A 201 -1.27 -5.38 -13.57
CA GLU A 201 -1.11 -4.40 -12.50
C GLU A 201 -1.35 -2.96 -12.94
N PHE A 202 -1.38 -2.68 -14.25
CA PHE A 202 -2.00 -1.46 -14.76
C PHE A 202 -3.53 -1.59 -14.66
N LYS A 203 -4.06 -1.40 -13.45
CA LYS A 203 -5.49 -1.49 -13.13
C LYS A 203 -6.01 -0.23 -12.41
N PRO A 204 -5.97 0.95 -13.05
CA PRO A 204 -6.64 2.13 -12.50
C PRO A 204 -8.17 1.91 -12.45
N PRO A 205 -8.88 2.49 -11.47
CA PRO A 205 -8.40 3.44 -10.48
C PRO A 205 -7.79 2.83 -9.21
N GLU A 206 -7.65 1.49 -9.10
CA GLU A 206 -7.05 0.85 -7.92
C GLU A 206 -5.56 1.23 -7.78
N HIS A 207 -4.77 0.99 -8.83
CA HIS A 207 -3.34 1.33 -8.83
C HIS A 207 -3.13 2.70 -9.50
N LEU A 208 -2.54 3.63 -8.75
CA LEU A 208 -2.30 5.02 -9.15
C LEU A 208 -0.83 5.33 -9.40
N SER A 209 0.06 4.51 -8.85
CA SER A 209 1.50 4.70 -8.83
C SER A 209 2.18 3.38 -9.21
N PHE A 210 3.04 3.37 -10.23
CA PHE A 210 3.66 2.16 -10.74
C PHE A 210 5.18 2.26 -10.61
N PHE A 211 5.71 1.65 -9.56
CA PHE A 211 7.11 1.79 -9.17
C PHE A 211 8.02 0.84 -9.92
N THR A 212 9.21 1.31 -10.29
CA THR A 212 10.38 0.45 -10.47
C THR A 212 11.19 0.45 -9.16
N ALA A 213 12.11 -0.51 -9.02
CA ALA A 213 13.05 -0.50 -7.90
C ALA A 213 13.91 0.78 -7.83
N GLU A 214 14.14 1.46 -8.96
CA GLU A 214 14.86 2.74 -9.01
C GLU A 214 13.99 3.88 -8.53
N THR A 215 12.77 4.01 -9.05
CA THR A 215 11.88 5.12 -8.68
C THR A 215 11.40 5.01 -7.24
N LEU A 216 11.22 3.80 -6.71
CA LEU A 216 10.91 3.57 -5.30
C LEU A 216 12.09 3.97 -4.40
N ARG A 217 13.33 3.56 -4.74
CA ARG A 217 14.52 3.99 -3.98
C ARG A 217 14.75 5.48 -3.99
N ARG A 218 14.37 6.18 -5.06
CA ARG A 218 14.47 7.63 -5.15
C ARG A 218 13.39 8.35 -4.33
N LEU A 219 12.26 7.69 -4.07
CA LEU A 219 11.18 8.26 -3.28
C LEU A 219 11.45 8.16 -1.78
N LEU A 220 12.06 7.05 -1.34
CA LEU A 220 12.48 6.78 0.03
C LEU A 220 13.72 7.61 0.41
#